data_AF-A0A8S3HAR1-F1
#
_entry.id   AF-A0A8S3HAR1-F1
#
_cell.length_a   1.000
_cell.length_b   1.000
_cell.length_c   1.000
_cell.angle_alpha   90.00
_cell.angle_beta   90.00
_cell.angle_gamma   90.00
#
_symmetry.space_group_name_H-M   'P 1'
#
loop_
_entity.id
_entity.type
_entity.pdbx_description
1 polymer ?
#
loop_
_entity_poly.entity_id
_entity_poly.type
_entity_poly.pdbx_seq_one_letter_code
_entity_poly.pdbx_strand_id
1 'polypeptide(L)' 'QDILACAKTGSGKTAAFALPILDVLSDDVYGIFALILTPTRELAYQIADQFRVFGKPLGLKDCVITGGM' A
#
# COMPACT_ATOMS: atom_id res chain seq x y z
N GLN A 1 1.46 15.89 6.46
CA GLN A 1 1.60 16.80 5.30
C GLN A 1 1.01 16.09 4.10
N ASP A 2 0.23 16.79 3.30
CA ASP A 2 -0.35 16.20 2.09
C ASP A 2 0.65 16.29 0.94
N ILE A 3 0.85 15.19 0.23
CA ILE A 3 1.87 15.08 -0.83
C ILE A 3 1.18 14.70 -2.13
N LEU A 4 1.48 15.44 -3.21
CA LEU A 4 1.13 15.07 -4.57
C LEU A 4 2.38 14.56 -5.29
N ALA A 5 2.42 13.26 -5.58
CA ALA A 5 3.53 12.64 -6.29
C ALA A 5 3.12 12.24 -7.72
N CYS A 6 3.79 12.80 -8.72
CA CYS A 6 3.60 12.46 -10.14
C CYS A 6 4.85 11.77 -10.69
N ALA A 7 4.73 10.51 -11.13
CA ALA A 7 5.82 9.81 -11.81
C ALA A 7 5.25 8.75 -12.78
N LYS A 8 6.08 8.18 -13.66
CA LYS A 8 5.67 7.12 -14.61
C LYS A 8 5.55 5.74 -13.94
N THR A 9 4.66 4.86 -14.41
CA THR A 9 4.54 3.47 -13.89
C THR A 9 5.91 2.77 -13.90
N GLY A 10 6.22 1.97 -12.87
CA GLY A 10 7.53 1.33 -12.70
C GLY A 10 8.60 2.21 -12.02
N SER A 11 8.30 3.46 -11.65
CA SER A 11 9.26 4.39 -11.02
C SER A 11 9.40 4.26 -9.50
N GLY A 12 8.94 3.18 -8.87
CA GLY A 12 8.99 3.01 -7.41
C GLY A 12 7.97 3.83 -6.59
N LYS A 13 6.93 4.41 -7.21
CA LYS A 13 5.88 5.16 -6.49
C LYS A 13 5.25 4.36 -5.36
N THR A 14 5.01 3.07 -5.56
CA THR A 14 4.41 2.21 -4.54
C THR A 14 5.28 2.16 -3.29
N ALA A 15 6.60 1.95 -3.44
CA ALA A 15 7.51 1.99 -2.30
C ALA A 15 7.57 3.37 -1.64
N ALA A 16 7.48 4.45 -2.43
CA ALA A 16 7.56 5.83 -1.94
C ALA A 16 6.45 6.19 -0.94
N PHE A 17 5.24 5.62 -1.08
CA PHE A 17 4.18 5.77 -0.07
C PHE A 17 4.05 4.57 0.86
N ALA A 18 4.40 3.35 0.42
CA ALA A 18 4.27 2.15 1.25
C ALA A 18 5.27 2.13 2.41
N LEU A 19 6.56 2.44 2.16
CA LEU A 19 7.59 2.35 3.20
C LEU A 19 7.32 3.30 4.38
N PRO A 20 6.98 4.59 4.17
CA PRO A 20 6.63 5.47 5.28
C PRO A 20 5.38 4.99 6.05
N ILE A 21 4.39 4.44 5.37
CA ILE A 21 3.19 3.88 6.03
C ILE A 21 3.56 2.70 6.92
N LEU A 22 4.41 1.80 6.42
CA LEU A 22 4.85 0.63 7.18
C LEU A 22 5.79 0.98 8.33
N ASP A 23 6.62 2.01 8.17
CA ASP A 23 7.50 2.52 9.21
C ASP A 23 6.68 3.01 10.41
N VAL A 24 5.66 3.85 10.17
CA VAL A 24 4.80 4.32 11.26
C VAL A 24 3.93 3.18 11.84
N LEU A 25 3.48 2.24 11.01
CA LEU A 25 2.75 1.06 11.51
C LEU A 25 3.64 0.17 12.38
N SER A 26 4.96 0.16 12.17
CA SER A 26 5.87 -0.69 12.93
C SER A 26 6.04 -0.27 14.39
N ASP A 27 5.73 0.99 14.72
CA ASP A 27 5.76 1.49 16.09
C ASP A 27 4.60 0.97 16.95
N ASP A 28 3.40 0.82 16.37
CA ASP A 28 2.22 0.25 17.03
C ASP A 28 1.31 -0.46 16.00
N VAL A 29 1.45 -1.78 15.92
CA VAL A 29 0.76 -2.61 14.92
C VAL A 29 -0.68 -2.88 15.37
N TYR A 30 -1.56 -1.88 15.25
CA TYR A 30 -2.96 -1.98 15.64
C TYR A 30 -3.93 -1.33 14.65
N GLY A 31 -5.07 -2.00 14.40
CA GLY A 31 -6.21 -1.45 13.64
C GLY A 31 -6.01 -1.36 12.12
N ILE A 32 -6.91 -0.62 11.46
CA ILE A 32 -6.79 -0.28 10.03
C ILE A 32 -5.99 1.00 9.92
N PHE A 33 -4.80 0.91 9.32
CA PHE A 33 -3.82 1.99 9.35
C PHE A 33 -3.75 2.83 8.07
N ALA A 34 -4.12 2.26 6.92
CA ALA A 34 -4.08 2.95 5.63
C ALA A 34 -5.19 2.48 4.70
N LEU A 35 -5.74 3.44 3.93
CA LEU A 35 -6.63 3.19 2.80
C LEU A 35 -5.96 3.67 1.52
N ILE A 36 -5.83 2.77 0.55
CA ILE A 36 -5.24 3.07 -0.75
C ILE A 36 -6.34 2.96 -1.80
N LEU A 37 -6.57 4.06 -2.52
CA LEU A 37 -7.54 4.11 -3.61
C LEU A 37 -6.80 4.12 -4.95
N THR A 38 -7.24 3.28 -5.88
CA THR A 38 -6.63 3.15 -7.20
C THR A 38 -7.72 2.92 -8.25
N PRO A 39 -7.57 3.41 -9.49
CA PRO A 39 -8.68 3.44 -10.45
C PRO A 39 -9.00 2.08 -11.08
N THR A 40 -8.11 1.08 -11.00
CA THR A 40 -8.34 -0.23 -11.63
C THR A 40 -8.09 -1.39 -10.68
N ARG A 41 -8.73 -2.52 -10.96
CA ARG A 41 -8.62 -3.76 -10.18
C ARG A 41 -7.18 -4.29 -10.21
N GLU A 42 -6.57 -4.30 -11.38
CA GLU A 42 -5.23 -4.82 -11.62
C GLU A 42 -4.19 -4.03 -10.82
N LEU A 43 -4.34 -2.70 -10.76
CA LEU A 43 -3.48 -1.86 -9.95
C LEU A 43 -3.68 -2.09 -8.45
N ALA A 44 -4.91 -2.37 -8.00
CA ALA A 44 -5.17 -2.71 -6.59
C ALA A 44 -4.42 -3.96 -6.16
N TYR A 45 -4.49 -5.03 -6.96
CA TYR A 45 -3.75 -6.26 -6.70
C TYR A 45 -2.23 -6.05 -6.77
N GLN A 46 -1.74 -5.32 -7.78
CA GLN A 46 -0.31 -5.02 -7.88
C GLN A 46 0.21 -4.26 -6.66
N ILE A 47 -0.55 -3.26 -6.17
CA ILE A 47 -0.17 -2.52 -4.96
C ILE A 47 -0.21 -3.44 -3.74
N ALA A 48 -1.28 -4.23 -3.58
CA ALA A 48 -1.43 -5.16 -2.45
C ALA A 48 -0.27 -6.17 -2.37
N ASP A 49 0.15 -6.74 -3.49
CA ASP A 49 1.30 -7.65 -3.53
C ASP A 49 2.60 -6.96 -3.11
N GLN A 50 2.82 -5.69 -3.50
CA GLN A 50 3.96 -4.92 -3.00
C GLN A 50 3.88 -4.70 -1.48
N PHE A 51 2.69 -4.38 -0.94
CA PHE A 51 2.51 -4.23 0.51
C PHE A 51 2.75 -5.53 1.26
N ARG A 52 2.35 -6.69 0.73
CA ARG A 52 2.66 -8.00 1.32
C ARG A 52 4.15 -8.29 1.34
N VAL A 53 4.87 -7.93 0.27
CA VAL A 53 6.33 -8.11 0.20
C VAL A 53 7.02 -7.23 1.24
N PHE A 54 6.69 -5.93 1.28
CA PHE A 54 7.34 -4.99 2.21
C PHE A 54 6.91 -5.19 3.66
N GLY A 55 5.64 -5.51 3.90
CA GLY A 55 5.05 -5.71 5.23
C GLY A 55 5.25 -7.10 5.82
N LYS A 56 5.88 -8.04 5.10
CA LYS A 56 6.16 -9.41 5.58
C LYS A 56 6.83 -9.46 6.96
N PRO A 57 7.84 -8.61 7.28
CA PRO A 57 8.48 -8.61 8.60
C PRO A 57 7.54 -8.17 9.73
N LEU A 58 6.50 -7.39 9.42
CA LEU A 58 5.54 -6.84 10.39
C LEU A 58 4.32 -7.74 10.59
N GLY A 59 4.21 -8.85 9.84
CA GLY A 59 3.00 -9.68 9.86
C GLY A 59 1.76 -8.94 9.34
N LEU A 60 1.97 -7.99 8.41
CA LEU A 60 0.91 -7.14 7.87
C LEU A 60 -0.26 -7.97 7.32
N LYS A 61 -1.48 -7.55 7.66
CA LYS A 61 -2.72 -8.05 7.05
C LYS A 61 -3.28 -6.98 6.13
N ASP A 62 -3.47 -7.33 4.87
CA ASP A 62 -4.11 -6.47 3.87
C ASP A 62 -5.48 -7.03 3.44
N CYS A 63 -6.36 -6.16 2.98
CA CYS A 63 -7.64 -6.52 2.37
C CYS A 63 -7.83 -5.71 1.09
N VAL A 64 -8.11 -6.42 -0.01
CA VAL A 64 -8.38 -5.81 -1.32
C VAL A 64 -9.88 -5.89 -1.59
N ILE A 65 -10.53 -4.73 -1.74
CA ILE A 65 -11.95 -4.62 -2.04
C ILE A 65 -12.10 -4.12 -3.47
N THR A 66 -12.71 -4.93 -4.34
CA THR A 66 -13.01 -4.54 -5.73
C THR A 66 -14.41 -5.00 -6.14
N GLY A 67 -15.01 -4.32 -7.11
CA GLY A 67 -16.33 -4.67 -7.65
C GLY A 67 -16.25 -5.68 -8.80
N GLY A 68 -17.14 -6.69 -8.77
CA GLY A 68 -17.24 -7.77 -9.77
C GLY A 68 -16.22 -8.88 -9.56
N MET A 69 -16.61 -10.15 -9.79
CA MET A 69 -15.71 -11.30 -9.81
C MET A 69 -15.27 -11.54 -11.25
#